data_AF-A0A0B8QWQ2-F1
#
_entry.id   AF-A0A0B8QWQ2-F1
#
_cell.length_a   1.000
_cell.length_b   1.000
_cell.length_c   1.000
_cell.angle_alpha   90.00
_cell.angle_beta   90.00
_cell.angle_gamma   90.00
#
_symmetry.space_group_name_H-M   'P 1'
#
loop_
_entity.id
_entity.type
_entity.pdbx_description
1 polymer ?
#
loop_
_entity_poly.entity_id
_entity_poly.type
_entity_poly.pdbx_seq_one_letter_code
_entity_poly.pdbx_strand_id
1 'polypeptide(L)'
;MFMGKKLGFSANVSALMASGNAVCGSSAIAAVEPVIGAETSEKRTSIAMVNLMGTILMLSLPFLGTWIFGNNDLLRGALIGGTEQSVGQVVASATMVNPNTTTLATLFKIMRIIMLVFVVLYFGFRSKKQKINEQGPTQIKIKRNSFLPWYVLGFLVLCTLDTLIHFVPEVSATAKFLSGWCETIALAAIGLRLNLVKFIKAGKKLLIYGLSTLVFQVVLALILISLLIK
;
A
#
# COMPACT_ATOMS: atom_id res chain seq x y z
N MET A 1 6.94 -6.13 -10.53
CA MET A 1 7.03 -6.03 -12.00
C MET A 1 7.51 -7.33 -12.66
N PHE A 2 8.69 -7.87 -12.30
CA PHE A 2 9.28 -9.08 -12.91
C PHE A 2 8.29 -10.26 -13.02
N MET A 3 7.66 -10.64 -11.92
CA MET A 3 6.68 -11.73 -11.92
C MET A 3 5.44 -11.48 -12.77
N GLY A 4 4.96 -10.23 -12.80
CA GLY A 4 3.82 -9.84 -13.64
C GLY A 4 4.12 -10.09 -15.12
N LYS A 5 5.31 -9.67 -15.56
CA LYS A 5 5.80 -9.93 -16.92
C LYS A 5 5.94 -11.44 -17.19
N LYS A 6 6.51 -12.21 -16.26
CA LYS A 6 6.68 -13.67 -16.40
C LYS A 6 5.36 -14.42 -16.55
N LEU A 7 4.29 -13.93 -15.92
CA LEU A 7 2.94 -14.53 -16.00
C LEU A 7 2.11 -14.01 -17.18
N GLY A 8 2.67 -13.11 -17.99
CA GLY A 8 2.04 -12.56 -19.19
C GLY A 8 1.03 -11.44 -18.92
N PHE A 9 1.14 -10.73 -17.79
CA PHE A 9 0.39 -9.49 -17.57
C PHE A 9 0.98 -8.35 -18.40
N SER A 10 0.14 -7.38 -18.78
CA SER A 10 0.61 -6.16 -19.47
C SER A 10 1.64 -5.42 -18.62
N ALA A 11 2.46 -4.59 -19.27
CA ALA A 11 3.44 -3.76 -18.59
C ALA A 11 2.77 -2.81 -17.58
N ASN A 12 1.61 -2.26 -17.93
CA ASN A 12 0.81 -1.39 -17.08
C ASN A 12 0.26 -2.14 -15.86
N VAL A 13 -0.42 -3.27 -16.04
CA VAL A 13 -0.92 -4.08 -14.90
C VAL A 13 0.24 -4.48 -13.98
N SER A 14 1.37 -4.88 -14.55
CA SER A 14 2.58 -5.21 -13.78
C SER A 14 3.18 -4.03 -13.01
N ALA A 15 3.09 -2.81 -13.56
CA ALA A 15 3.53 -1.57 -12.92
C ALA A 15 2.57 -1.14 -11.82
N LEU A 16 1.26 -1.16 -12.07
CA LEU A 16 0.22 -0.83 -11.09
C LEU A 16 0.23 -1.79 -9.90
N MET A 17 0.30 -3.10 -10.13
CA MET A 17 0.40 -4.05 -9.01
C MET A 17 1.71 -3.87 -8.23
N ALA A 18 2.79 -3.47 -8.89
CA ALA A 18 4.05 -3.18 -8.21
C ALA A 18 3.97 -1.91 -7.37
N SER A 19 3.41 -0.82 -7.89
CA SER A 19 3.23 0.42 -7.13
C SER A 19 2.27 0.23 -5.95
N GLY A 20 1.19 -0.53 -6.16
CA GLY A 20 0.24 -0.90 -5.11
C GLY A 20 0.90 -1.67 -3.97
N ASN A 21 1.62 -2.75 -4.30
CA ASN A 21 2.32 -3.54 -3.28
C ASN A 21 3.49 -2.78 -2.63
N ALA A 22 4.03 -1.74 -3.26
CA ALA A 22 5.16 -0.96 -2.72
C ALA A 22 4.76 0.06 -1.64
N VAL A 23 3.50 0.50 -1.60
CA VAL A 23 3.05 1.61 -0.73
C VAL A 23 1.75 1.23 0.01
N CYS A 24 0.61 1.81 -0.38
CA CYS A 24 -0.71 1.60 0.24
C CYS A 24 -1.76 1.15 -0.79
N GLY A 25 -1.33 0.27 -1.70
CA GLY A 25 -2.23 -0.49 -2.53
C GLY A 25 -3.04 0.37 -3.49
N SER A 26 -4.34 0.49 -3.23
CA SER A 26 -5.30 1.18 -4.10
C SER A 26 -4.92 2.65 -4.35
N SER A 27 -4.47 3.38 -3.33
CA SER A 27 -4.15 4.81 -3.49
C SER A 27 -2.87 5.02 -4.33
N ALA A 28 -1.91 4.10 -4.23
CA ALA A 28 -0.71 4.13 -5.07
C ALA A 28 -1.00 3.76 -6.53
N ILE A 29 -1.89 2.78 -6.74
CA ILE A 29 -2.40 2.46 -8.09
C ILE A 29 -3.10 3.67 -8.70
N ALA A 30 -3.96 4.34 -7.94
CA ALA A 30 -4.68 5.53 -8.40
C ALA A 30 -3.74 6.70 -8.73
N ALA A 31 -2.63 6.85 -8.01
CA ALA A 31 -1.63 7.88 -8.26
C ALA A 31 -0.76 7.57 -9.50
N VAL A 32 -0.41 6.30 -9.72
CA VAL A 32 0.48 5.88 -10.81
C VAL A 32 -0.27 5.67 -12.13
N GLU A 33 -1.54 5.27 -12.11
CA GLU A 33 -2.36 5.05 -13.31
C GLU A 33 -2.33 6.20 -14.33
N PRO A 34 -2.62 7.47 -13.96
CA PRO A 34 -2.57 8.57 -14.93
C PRO A 34 -1.16 8.89 -15.42
N VAL A 35 -0.13 8.51 -14.64
CA VAL A 35 1.28 8.77 -14.94
C VAL A 35 1.80 7.82 -16.02
N ILE A 36 1.39 6.55 -15.97
CA ILE A 36 1.79 5.55 -16.97
C ILE A 36 0.78 5.44 -18.13
N GLY A 37 -0.40 6.06 -18.01
CA GLY A 37 -1.45 6.01 -19.02
C GLY A 37 -2.14 4.65 -19.08
N ALA A 38 -2.42 4.04 -17.92
CA ALA A 38 -3.07 2.73 -17.86
C ALA A 38 -4.59 2.84 -18.05
N GLU A 39 -5.19 1.79 -18.59
CA GLU A 39 -6.64 1.76 -18.80
C GLU A 39 -7.42 1.56 -17.48
N THR A 40 -8.68 2.00 -17.46
CA THR A 40 -9.58 1.80 -16.31
C THR A 40 -9.80 0.31 -16.00
N SER A 41 -9.77 -0.56 -17.01
CA SER A 41 -9.79 -2.03 -16.88
C SER A 41 -8.59 -2.54 -16.10
N GLU A 42 -7.37 -2.12 -16.47
CA GLU A 42 -6.10 -2.49 -15.84
C GLU A 42 -6.02 -2.00 -14.39
N LYS A 43 -6.49 -0.78 -14.13
CA LYS A 43 -6.64 -0.21 -12.78
C LYS A 43 -7.54 -1.07 -11.90
N ARG A 44 -8.73 -1.41 -12.39
CA ARG A 44 -9.70 -2.24 -11.64
C ARG A 44 -9.12 -3.61 -11.30
N THR A 45 -8.49 -4.27 -12.26
CA THR A 45 -7.83 -5.58 -12.05
C THR A 45 -6.71 -5.49 -11.02
N SER A 46 -5.87 -4.46 -11.12
CA SER A 46 -4.74 -4.26 -10.20
C SER A 46 -5.22 -3.96 -8.77
N ILE A 47 -6.23 -3.11 -8.61
CA ILE A 47 -6.83 -2.79 -7.30
C ILE A 47 -7.45 -4.04 -6.68
N ALA A 48 -8.22 -4.80 -7.45
CA ALA A 48 -8.84 -6.02 -6.98
C ALA A 48 -7.78 -7.01 -6.47
N MET A 49 -6.68 -7.16 -7.22
CA MET A 49 -5.64 -8.09 -6.86
C MET A 49 -4.87 -7.70 -5.59
N VAL A 50 -4.49 -6.43 -5.49
CA VAL A 50 -3.73 -5.92 -4.35
C VAL A 50 -4.58 -5.93 -3.08
N ASN A 51 -5.85 -5.54 -3.15
CA ASN A 51 -6.74 -5.57 -1.98
C ASN A 51 -7.00 -7.00 -1.50
N LEU A 52 -7.09 -7.94 -2.44
CA LEU A 52 -7.26 -9.35 -2.14
C LEU A 52 -6.04 -9.91 -1.40
N MET A 53 -4.83 -9.66 -1.90
CA MET A 53 -3.60 -10.05 -1.19
C MET A 53 -3.52 -9.43 0.20
N GLY A 54 -3.89 -8.15 0.33
CA GLY A 54 -3.91 -7.48 1.64
C GLY A 54 -4.95 -8.04 2.58
N THR A 55 -6.06 -8.55 2.09
CA THR A 55 -7.03 -9.26 2.94
C THR A 55 -6.43 -10.54 3.49
N ILE A 56 -5.73 -11.31 2.65
CA ILE A 56 -5.08 -12.54 3.09
C ILE A 56 -4.02 -12.23 4.15
N LEU A 57 -3.19 -11.21 3.94
CA LEU A 57 -2.21 -10.76 4.93
C LEU A 57 -2.87 -10.28 6.23
N MET A 58 -3.90 -9.43 6.14
CA MET A 58 -4.65 -8.92 7.28
C MET A 58 -5.13 -10.03 8.21
N LEU A 59 -5.57 -11.15 7.63
CA LEU A 59 -6.05 -12.31 8.39
C LEU A 59 -4.93 -13.25 8.85
N SER A 60 -3.76 -13.24 8.21
CA SER A 60 -2.70 -14.22 8.49
C SER A 60 -1.53 -13.68 9.32
N LEU A 61 -1.15 -12.42 9.12
CA LEU A 61 -0.03 -11.79 9.82
C LEU A 61 -0.18 -11.62 11.34
N PRO A 62 -1.36 -11.40 11.95
CA PRO A 62 -1.41 -11.29 13.40
C PRO A 62 -1.04 -12.62 14.07
N PHE A 63 -1.47 -13.75 13.49
CA PHE A 63 -1.11 -15.08 13.96
C PHE A 63 0.36 -15.41 13.65
N LEU A 64 0.82 -15.13 12.43
CA LEU A 64 2.20 -15.42 12.02
C LEU A 64 3.20 -14.59 12.83
N GLY A 65 2.94 -13.29 13.03
CA GLY A 65 3.78 -12.41 13.82
C GLY A 65 3.83 -12.80 15.28
N THR A 66 2.69 -13.20 15.86
CA THR A 66 2.62 -13.71 17.24
C THR A 66 3.41 -15.01 17.40
N TRP A 67 3.31 -15.92 16.43
CA TRP A 67 4.01 -17.19 16.43
C TRP A 67 5.53 -17.04 16.30
N ILE A 68 6.00 -16.15 15.42
CA ILE A 68 7.44 -15.94 15.17
C ILE A 68 8.10 -15.07 16.25
N PHE A 69 7.47 -13.97 16.64
CA PHE A 69 8.12 -12.94 17.46
C PHE A 69 7.74 -12.98 18.93
N GLY A 70 6.92 -13.93 19.37
CA GLY A 70 6.40 -13.95 20.75
C GLY A 70 5.83 -12.57 21.07
N ASN A 71 5.97 -12.06 22.30
CA ASN A 71 5.38 -10.78 22.74
C ASN A 71 6.09 -9.50 22.29
N ASN A 72 6.91 -9.54 21.23
CA ASN A 72 7.61 -8.35 20.77
C ASN A 72 6.72 -7.49 19.84
N ASP A 73 6.09 -6.47 20.42
CA ASP A 73 5.17 -5.56 19.71
C ASP A 73 5.86 -4.77 18.58
N LEU A 74 7.15 -4.44 18.72
CA LEU A 74 7.90 -3.74 17.68
C LEU A 74 8.07 -4.60 16.43
N LEU A 75 8.50 -5.85 16.60
CA LEU A 75 8.71 -6.77 15.47
C LEU A 75 7.38 -7.16 14.81
N ARG A 76 6.33 -7.39 15.62
CA ARG A 76 4.97 -7.61 15.11
C ARG A 76 4.45 -6.40 14.34
N GLY A 77 4.64 -5.20 14.89
CA GLY A 77 4.26 -3.93 14.26
C GLY A 77 5.01 -3.70 12.95
N ALA A 78 6.31 -3.97 12.93
CA ALA A 78 7.15 -3.91 11.73
C ALA A 78 6.66 -4.87 10.65
N LEU A 79 6.31 -6.10 11.02
CA LEU A 79 5.81 -7.09 10.07
C LEU A 79 4.46 -6.65 9.48
N ILE A 80 3.47 -6.33 10.32
CA ILE A 80 2.11 -5.96 9.89
C ILE A 80 2.14 -4.66 9.09
N GLY A 81 2.64 -3.58 9.69
CA GLY A 81 2.70 -2.25 9.07
C GLY A 81 3.60 -2.20 7.83
N GLY A 82 4.67 -2.99 7.85
CA GLY A 82 5.64 -3.08 6.76
C GLY A 82 5.14 -3.84 5.55
N THR A 83 4.19 -4.76 5.66
CA THR A 83 3.80 -5.65 4.55
C THR A 83 2.39 -5.43 4.01
N GLU A 84 1.41 -5.07 4.83
CA GLU A 84 0.03 -4.95 4.38
C GLU A 84 -0.21 -3.78 3.43
N GLN A 85 -1.21 -3.88 2.55
CA GLN A 85 -1.36 -2.96 1.43
C GLN A 85 -2.29 -1.78 1.71
N SER A 86 -2.92 -1.69 2.88
CA SER A 86 -3.79 -0.55 3.24
C SER A 86 -3.69 -0.21 4.71
N VAL A 87 -3.93 1.06 5.07
CA VAL A 87 -3.98 1.50 6.47
C VAL A 87 -5.10 0.78 7.22
N GLY A 88 -6.29 0.66 6.63
CA GLY A 88 -7.40 -0.02 7.28
C GLY A 88 -7.12 -1.50 7.54
N GLN A 89 -6.38 -2.16 6.64
CA GLN A 89 -5.97 -3.55 6.86
C GLN A 89 -4.97 -3.65 8.02
N VAL A 90 -3.96 -2.77 8.04
CA VAL A 90 -2.96 -2.71 9.12
C VAL A 90 -3.62 -2.53 10.47
N VAL A 91 -4.56 -1.58 10.58
CA VAL A 91 -5.28 -1.32 11.83
C VAL A 91 -6.12 -2.53 12.22
N ALA A 92 -6.83 -3.17 11.28
CA ALA A 92 -7.60 -4.39 11.54
C ALA A 92 -6.73 -5.49 12.15
N SER A 93 -5.64 -5.78 11.47
CA SER A 93 -4.69 -6.86 11.77
C SER A 93 -3.97 -6.61 13.09
N ALA A 94 -3.44 -5.40 13.30
CA ALA A 94 -2.71 -5.06 14.51
C ALA A 94 -3.61 -4.95 15.75
N THR A 95 -4.87 -4.53 15.58
CA THR A 95 -5.85 -4.47 16.69
C THR A 95 -6.18 -5.87 17.21
N MET A 96 -6.12 -6.91 16.36
CA MET A 96 -6.25 -8.31 16.79
C MET A 96 -5.11 -8.78 17.69
N VAL A 97 -3.97 -8.06 17.70
CA VAL A 97 -2.80 -8.36 18.53
C VAL A 97 -2.87 -7.59 19.85
N ASN A 98 -2.68 -6.26 19.81
CA ASN A 98 -2.82 -5.35 20.96
C ASN A 98 -2.70 -3.85 20.53
N PRO A 99 -3.06 -2.89 21.41
CA PRO A 99 -3.00 -1.46 21.09
C PRO A 99 -1.58 -0.93 20.78
N ASN A 100 -0.55 -1.47 21.42
CA ASN A 100 0.83 -1.03 21.21
C ASN A 100 1.33 -1.41 19.81
N THR A 101 1.08 -2.65 19.40
CA THR A 101 1.33 -3.15 18.04
C THR A 101 0.57 -2.32 17.01
N THR A 102 -0.65 -1.90 17.31
CA THR A 102 -1.46 -1.03 16.42
C THR A 102 -0.79 0.32 16.17
N THR A 103 -0.28 0.94 17.22
CA THR A 103 0.46 2.21 17.12
C THR A 103 1.73 2.03 16.29
N LEU A 104 2.54 1.02 16.61
CA LEU A 104 3.80 0.75 15.91
C LEU A 104 3.58 0.37 14.43
N ALA A 105 2.62 -0.50 14.13
CA ALA A 105 2.28 -0.90 12.77
C ALA A 105 1.81 0.29 11.93
N THR A 106 1.01 1.18 12.52
CA THR A 106 0.55 2.40 11.85
C THR A 106 1.74 3.31 11.50
N LEU A 107 2.73 3.45 12.39
CA LEU A 107 3.96 4.19 12.10
C LEU A 107 4.73 3.60 10.91
N PHE A 108 4.97 2.29 10.89
CA PHE A 108 5.61 1.62 9.75
C PHE A 108 4.84 1.80 8.44
N LYS A 109 3.50 1.80 8.51
CA LYS A 109 2.64 2.05 7.35
C LYS A 109 2.78 3.48 6.83
N ILE A 110 2.76 4.47 7.71
CA ILE A 110 2.91 5.89 7.33
C ILE A 110 4.25 6.13 6.66
N MET A 111 5.34 5.54 7.19
CA MET A 111 6.66 5.62 6.55
C MET A 111 6.63 5.11 5.10
N ARG A 112 5.93 3.99 4.83
CA ARG A 112 5.73 3.50 3.44
C ARG A 112 4.87 4.44 2.61
N ILE A 113 3.85 5.07 3.17
CA ILE A 113 2.97 6.00 2.46
C ILE A 113 3.74 7.24 2.00
N ILE A 114 4.64 7.77 2.81
CA ILE A 114 5.48 8.92 2.44
C ILE A 114 6.33 8.59 1.21
N MET A 115 6.73 7.31 1.03
CA MET A 115 7.46 6.87 -0.17
C MET A 115 6.65 6.91 -1.47
N LEU A 116 5.34 7.19 -1.40
CA LEU A 116 4.48 7.34 -2.59
C LEU A 116 5.03 8.39 -3.55
N VAL A 117 5.58 9.49 -3.03
CA VAL A 117 6.18 10.55 -3.84
C VAL A 117 7.28 9.97 -4.74
N PHE A 118 8.23 9.23 -4.16
CA PHE A 118 9.32 8.61 -4.90
C PHE A 118 8.83 7.57 -5.92
N VAL A 119 7.81 6.78 -5.56
CA VAL A 119 7.22 5.77 -6.46
C VAL A 119 6.56 6.43 -7.68
N VAL A 120 5.79 7.49 -7.46
CA VAL A 120 5.12 8.25 -8.54
C VAL A 120 6.15 8.88 -9.47
N LEU A 121 7.20 9.51 -8.91
CA LEU A 121 8.31 10.08 -9.70
C LEU A 121 9.04 9.02 -10.52
N TYR A 122 9.35 7.87 -9.92
CA TYR A 122 10.00 6.75 -10.60
C TYR A 122 9.21 6.28 -11.83
N PHE A 123 7.91 6.05 -11.68
CA PHE A 123 7.06 5.63 -12.80
C PHE A 123 6.87 6.74 -13.83
N GLY A 124 6.82 8.01 -13.41
CA GLY A 124 6.78 9.16 -14.31
C GLY A 124 8.01 9.27 -15.21
N PHE A 125 9.21 9.16 -14.64
CA PHE A 125 10.45 9.17 -15.42
C PHE A 125 10.57 7.96 -16.33
N ARG A 126 10.16 6.78 -15.86
CA ARG A 126 10.17 5.55 -16.66
C ARG A 126 9.24 5.63 -17.87
N SER A 127 8.00 6.13 -17.68
CA SER A 127 7.06 6.31 -18.78
C SER A 127 7.55 7.36 -19.80
N LYS A 128 8.16 8.44 -19.33
CA LYS A 128 8.76 9.47 -20.21
C LYS A 128 9.89 8.90 -21.08
N LYS A 129 10.80 8.09 -20.51
CA LYS A 129 11.87 7.43 -21.28
C LYS A 129 11.33 6.47 -22.34
N GLN A 130 10.25 5.76 -22.05
CA GLN A 130 9.65 4.82 -22.99
C GLN A 130 9.00 5.55 -24.18
N LYS A 131 8.29 6.66 -23.93
CA LYS A 131 7.69 7.48 -25.00
C LYS A 131 8.71 8.20 -25.88
N ILE A 132 9.86 8.60 -25.32
CA ILE A 132 10.96 9.22 -26.08
C ILE A 132 11.67 8.20 -27.01
N ASN A 133 11.70 6.92 -26.65
CA ASN A 133 12.28 5.88 -27.50
C ASN A 133 11.35 5.40 -28.62
N GLU A 134 10.03 5.56 -28.47
CA GLU A 134 9.04 5.08 -29.45
C GLU A 134 8.59 6.17 -30.44
N GLN A 135 8.82 7.46 -30.15
CA GLN A 135 8.51 8.58 -31.03
C GLN A 135 9.64 9.61 -30.97
N GLY A 136 10.15 10.04 -32.13
CA GLY A 136 11.09 11.17 -32.27
C GLY A 136 10.55 12.47 -31.66
N PRO A 137 11.24 13.62 -31.78
CA PRO A 137 11.01 14.81 -30.94
C PRO A 137 9.66 15.49 -31.23
N THR A 138 8.56 14.93 -30.73
CA THR A 138 7.24 15.54 -30.71
C THR A 138 6.94 16.01 -29.30
N GLN A 139 6.53 17.27 -29.19
CA GLN A 139 6.26 17.96 -27.94
C GLN A 139 5.12 17.27 -27.18
N ILE A 140 5.49 16.40 -26.24
CA ILE A 140 4.55 15.76 -25.33
C ILE A 140 4.05 16.83 -24.34
N LYS A 141 2.81 17.32 -24.54
CA LYS A 141 2.10 18.16 -23.56
C LYS A 141 1.97 17.38 -22.25
N ILE A 142 2.83 17.71 -21.29
CA ILE A 142 2.75 17.22 -19.93
C ILE A 142 1.47 17.80 -19.33
N LYS A 143 0.42 16.99 -19.13
CA LYS A 143 -0.68 17.37 -18.25
C LYS A 143 -0.08 17.54 -16.85
N ARG A 144 0.21 18.79 -16.50
CA ARG A 144 0.83 19.27 -15.24
C ARG A 144 0.05 18.89 -13.96
N ASN A 145 -1.08 18.22 -14.07
CA ASN A 145 -2.13 18.22 -13.05
C ASN A 145 -2.22 16.98 -12.15
N SER A 146 -1.20 16.12 -12.03
CA SER A 146 -1.35 14.95 -11.16
C SER A 146 -0.07 14.47 -10.49
N PHE A 147 0.88 15.37 -10.21
CA PHE A 147 2.17 14.94 -9.67
C PHE A 147 2.10 14.41 -8.24
N LEU A 148 1.10 14.79 -7.43
CA LEU A 148 0.87 14.24 -6.09
C LEU A 148 -0.63 14.24 -5.77
N PRO A 149 -1.21 13.17 -5.21
CA PRO A 149 -2.56 13.22 -4.67
C PRO A 149 -2.66 14.29 -3.57
N TRP A 150 -3.71 15.11 -3.63
CA TRP A 150 -3.88 16.26 -2.73
C TRP A 150 -3.83 15.88 -1.23
N TYR A 151 -4.30 14.68 -0.87
CA TYR A 151 -4.28 14.19 0.51
C TYR A 151 -2.85 13.95 1.04
N VAL A 152 -1.89 13.61 0.18
CA VAL A 152 -0.47 13.46 0.56
C VAL A 152 0.12 14.81 0.92
N LEU A 153 -0.19 15.82 0.12
CA LEU A 153 0.24 17.19 0.39
C LEU A 153 -0.39 17.71 1.69
N GLY A 154 -1.70 17.46 1.88
CA GLY A 154 -2.40 17.81 3.12
C GLY A 154 -1.78 17.16 4.36
N PHE A 155 -1.46 15.86 4.29
CA PHE A 155 -0.78 15.14 5.39
C PHE A 155 0.58 15.77 5.73
N LEU A 156 1.41 16.04 4.72
CA LEU A 156 2.73 16.65 4.92
C LEU A 156 2.60 18.04 5.56
N VAL A 157 1.69 18.88 5.07
CA VAL A 157 1.44 20.22 5.63
C VAL A 157 1.01 20.12 7.09
N LEU A 158 0.06 19.26 7.42
CA LEU A 158 -0.43 19.10 8.80
C LEU A 158 0.67 18.59 9.74
N CYS A 159 1.50 17.63 9.32
CA CYS A 159 2.64 17.16 10.11
C CYS A 159 3.68 18.27 10.33
N THR A 160 4.00 19.05 9.29
CA THR A 160 4.94 20.18 9.41
C THR A 160 4.37 21.26 10.33
N LEU A 161 3.08 21.58 10.21
CA LEU A 161 2.42 22.52 11.11
C LEU A 161 2.45 22.03 12.55
N ASP A 162 2.03 20.78 12.81
CA ASP A 162 2.07 20.21 14.17
C ASP A 162 3.48 20.27 14.77
N THR A 163 4.52 20.00 13.97
CA THR A 163 5.92 20.09 14.42
C THR A 163 6.33 21.53 14.77
N LEU A 164 5.81 22.54 14.07
CA LEU A 164 6.19 23.94 14.25
C LEU A 164 5.40 24.63 15.37
N ILE A 165 4.08 24.48 15.34
CA ILE A 165 3.17 25.22 16.23
C ILE A 165 2.66 24.40 17.40
N HIS A 166 2.83 23.07 17.39
CA HIS A 166 2.30 22.12 18.38
C HIS A 166 0.80 22.33 18.62
N PHE A 167 -0.04 21.54 17.95
CA PHE A 167 -1.49 21.70 18.13
C PHE A 167 -1.90 21.50 19.59
N VAL A 168 -2.90 22.26 20.03
CA VAL A 168 -3.49 22.11 21.37
C VAL A 168 -4.05 20.69 21.55
N PRO A 169 -3.93 20.09 22.75
CA PRO A 169 -4.30 18.69 22.99
C PRO A 169 -5.72 18.33 22.56
N GLU A 170 -6.66 19.27 22.69
CA GLU A 170 -8.06 19.11 22.29
C GLU A 170 -8.20 18.84 20.79
N VAL A 171 -7.42 19.53 19.95
CA VAL A 171 -7.44 19.31 18.48
C VAL A 171 -6.97 17.90 18.15
N SER A 172 -5.89 17.43 18.77
CA SER A 172 -5.41 16.05 18.58
C SER A 172 -6.41 15.01 19.11
N ALA A 173 -7.03 15.26 20.26
CA ALA A 173 -8.03 14.38 20.85
C ALA A 173 -9.28 14.25 19.95
N THR A 174 -9.81 15.37 19.46
CA THR A 174 -10.94 15.38 18.52
C THR A 174 -10.57 14.70 17.20
N ALA A 175 -9.38 14.98 16.66
CA ALA A 175 -8.90 14.33 15.44
C ALA A 175 -8.78 12.80 15.61
N LYS A 176 -8.24 12.33 16.74
CA LYS A 176 -8.16 10.90 17.07
C LYS A 176 -9.55 10.27 17.21
N PHE A 177 -10.48 10.97 17.86
CA PHE A 177 -11.86 10.50 17.98
C PHE A 177 -12.54 10.33 16.62
N LEU A 178 -12.43 11.33 15.74
CA LEU A 178 -12.95 11.23 14.37
C LEU A 178 -12.25 10.13 13.57
N SER A 179 -10.92 9.99 13.72
CA SER A 179 -10.14 8.92 13.08
C SER A 179 -10.68 7.54 13.45
N GLY A 180 -10.97 7.30 14.73
CA GLY A 180 -11.52 6.01 15.19
C GLY A 180 -12.87 5.66 14.54
N TRP A 181 -13.75 6.64 14.35
CA TRP A 181 -15.00 6.44 13.60
C TRP A 181 -14.74 6.14 12.12
N CYS A 182 -13.85 6.91 11.49
CA CYS A 182 -13.45 6.67 10.09
C CYS A 182 -12.81 5.28 9.91
N GLU A 183 -11.96 4.85 10.84
CA GLU A 183 -11.34 3.54 10.88
C GLU A 183 -12.39 2.44 11.01
N THR A 184 -13.34 2.59 11.93
CA THR A 184 -14.44 1.62 12.10
C THR A 184 -15.27 1.45 10.82
N ILE A 185 -15.62 2.58 10.17
CA ILE A 185 -16.33 2.55 8.88
C ILE A 185 -15.46 1.90 7.80
N ALA A 186 -14.16 2.20 7.76
CA ALA A 186 -13.23 1.61 6.81
C ALA A 186 -13.11 0.09 7.01
N LEU A 187 -13.04 -0.40 8.25
CA LEU A 187 -13.01 -1.82 8.59
C LEU A 187 -14.30 -2.53 8.15
N ALA A 188 -15.45 -1.94 8.44
CA ALA A 188 -16.74 -2.46 7.99
C ALA A 188 -16.82 -2.52 6.45
N ALA A 189 -16.36 -1.48 5.77
CA ALA A 189 -16.32 -1.43 4.30
C ALA A 189 -15.34 -2.43 3.70
N ILE A 190 -14.18 -2.67 4.33
CA ILE A 190 -13.25 -3.74 3.93
C ILE A 190 -13.97 -5.08 3.99
N GLY A 191 -14.62 -5.39 5.13
CA GLY A 191 -15.43 -6.60 5.32
C GLY A 191 -16.49 -6.80 4.23
N LEU A 192 -17.27 -5.76 3.92
CA LEU A 192 -18.31 -5.82 2.89
C LEU A 192 -17.76 -5.99 1.47
N ARG A 193 -16.54 -5.49 1.22
CA ARG A 193 -15.85 -5.66 -0.08
C ARG A 193 -15.15 -7.01 -0.22
N LEU A 194 -15.03 -7.82 0.85
CA LEU A 194 -14.43 -9.15 0.78
C LEU A 194 -15.32 -10.09 -0.03
N ASN A 195 -14.95 -10.28 -1.30
CA ASN A 195 -15.62 -11.22 -2.18
C ASN A 195 -14.76 -12.48 -2.35
N LEU A 196 -14.90 -13.41 -1.41
CA LEU A 196 -14.18 -14.70 -1.40
C LEU A 196 -14.47 -15.53 -2.66
N VAL A 197 -15.66 -15.38 -3.25
CA VAL A 197 -16.02 -16.08 -4.49
C VAL A 197 -15.18 -15.57 -5.67
N LYS A 198 -14.98 -14.26 -5.78
CA LYS A 198 -14.09 -13.67 -6.79
C LYS A 198 -12.63 -14.07 -6.56
N PHE A 199 -12.20 -14.27 -5.31
CA PHE A 199 -10.86 -14.79 -5.01
C PHE A 199 -10.66 -16.19 -5.57
N ILE A 200 -11.59 -17.11 -5.28
CA ILE A 200 -11.51 -18.49 -5.74
C ILE A 200 -11.62 -18.56 -7.28
N LYS A 201 -12.42 -17.68 -7.88
CA LYS A 201 -12.60 -17.59 -9.34
C LYS A 201 -11.56 -16.71 -10.07
N ALA A 202 -10.55 -16.20 -9.37
CA ALA A 202 -9.53 -15.29 -9.91
C ALA A 202 -8.66 -15.88 -11.04
N GLY A 203 -8.69 -17.19 -11.21
CA GLY A 203 -7.93 -17.91 -12.23
C GLY A 203 -6.48 -18.20 -11.83
N LYS A 204 -5.90 -19.23 -12.45
CA LYS A 204 -4.58 -19.77 -12.07
C LYS A 204 -3.45 -18.74 -12.13
N LYS A 205 -3.40 -17.90 -13.16
CA LYS A 205 -2.36 -16.86 -13.31
C LYS A 205 -2.39 -15.86 -12.16
N LEU A 206 -3.58 -15.48 -11.73
CA LEU A 206 -3.76 -14.48 -10.67
C LEU A 206 -3.41 -15.08 -9.30
N LEU A 207 -3.83 -16.31 -9.03
CA LEU A 207 -3.44 -17.04 -7.82
C LEU A 207 -1.92 -17.22 -7.71
N ILE A 208 -1.25 -17.63 -8.80
CA ILE A 208 0.21 -17.77 -8.81
C ILE A 208 0.86 -16.43 -8.49
N TYR A 209 0.45 -15.34 -9.16
CA TYR A 209 0.98 -14.01 -8.90
C TYR A 209 0.82 -13.60 -7.43
N GLY A 210 -0.40 -13.72 -6.90
CA GLY A 210 -0.72 -13.31 -5.54
C GLY A 210 0.04 -14.09 -4.49
N LEU A 211 0.07 -15.42 -4.61
CA LEU A 211 0.76 -16.27 -3.65
C LEU A 211 2.27 -16.00 -3.66
N SER A 212 2.88 -15.93 -4.85
CA SER A 212 4.32 -15.71 -4.94
C SER A 212 4.75 -14.30 -4.50
N THR A 213 3.93 -13.28 -4.74
CA THR A 213 4.21 -11.92 -4.23
C THR A 213 4.01 -11.84 -2.72
N LEU A 214 2.98 -12.53 -2.19
CA LEU A 214 2.71 -12.61 -0.76
C LEU A 214 3.84 -13.32 -0.01
N VAL A 215 4.26 -14.49 -0.48
CA VAL A 215 5.38 -15.23 0.12
C VAL A 215 6.65 -14.39 0.05
N PHE A 216 6.95 -13.80 -1.11
CA PHE A 216 8.15 -12.99 -1.29
C PHE A 216 8.19 -11.79 -0.32
N GLN A 217 7.10 -11.03 -0.19
CA GLN A 217 7.10 -9.85 0.68
C GLN A 217 7.19 -10.21 2.16
N VAL A 218 6.54 -11.31 2.60
CA VAL A 218 6.61 -11.76 4.00
C VAL A 218 8.00 -12.26 4.32
N VAL A 219 8.57 -13.12 3.48
CA VAL A 219 9.94 -13.63 3.68
C VAL A 219 10.96 -12.49 3.68
N LEU A 220 10.85 -11.55 2.73
CA LEU A 220 11.73 -10.38 2.70
C LEU A 220 11.59 -9.53 3.95
N ALA A 221 10.37 -9.29 4.43
CA ALA A 221 10.14 -8.55 5.68
C ALA A 221 10.77 -9.26 6.88
N LEU A 222 10.59 -10.58 7.02
CA LEU A 222 11.20 -11.35 8.10
C LEU A 222 12.74 -11.28 8.08
N ILE A 223 13.34 -11.38 6.89
CA ILE A 223 14.80 -11.25 6.71
C ILE A 223 15.25 -9.85 7.13
N LEU A 224 14.59 -8.79 6.63
CA LEU A 224 14.95 -7.41 6.94
C LEU A 224 14.78 -7.08 8.42
N ILE A 225 13.69 -7.55 9.04
CA ILE A 225 13.45 -7.38 10.47
C ILE A 225 14.58 -8.05 11.28
N SER A 226 14.93 -9.30 10.96
CA SER A 226 16.01 -10.03 11.63
C SER A 226 17.39 -9.38 11.47
N LEU A 227 17.65 -8.74 10.32
CA LEU A 227 18.94 -8.08 10.05
C LEU A 227 19.04 -6.68 10.66
N LEU A 228 17.96 -5.89 10.60
CA LEU A 228 17.98 -4.46 10.92
C LEU A 228 17.48 -4.15 12.32
N ILE A 229 16.63 -5.00 12.90
CA ILE A 229 16.01 -4.78 14.21
C ILE A 229 16.49 -5.90 15.13
N LYS A 230 17.64 -5.66 15.77
CA LYS A 230 18.21 -6.52 16.81
C LYS A 230 17.73 -6.08 18.19
#